data_AF-A0A3M8D1L3-F1
#
_entry.id   AF-A0A3M8D1L3-F1
#
_cell.length_a   1.000
_cell.length_b   1.000
_cell.length_c   1.000
_cell.angle_alpha   90.00
_cell.angle_beta   90.00
_cell.angle_gamma   90.00
#
_symmetry.space_group_name_H-M   'P 1'
#
loop_
_entity.id
_entity.type
_entity.pdbx_description
1 polymer ?
#
loop_
_entity_poly.entity_id
_entity_poly.type
_entity_poly.pdbx_seq_one_letter_code
_entity_poly.pdbx_strand_id
1 'polypeptide(L)'
;MKLLSIEPTPSPNVMKLNVDERLPDGVQHVYTKEHVAKYPELMGKLLAIEGVTSIFHTADFLALERKSNADWQRILTQSREILQAGEGTAVPVLAATDGAAFGEAQVFIQMFREVPMQVKVTMGTEQIRAALPERFGQAAMRAGSASPNLIMERKWVEHGVRYGDLREIGEEVAQEIVASYPEERVEELVERALQLGEGEAPAPVIREKKVVTLQMLDDPDWQNRYAALDRMEPTEEDLPVLEKALKDTKPSIRRLAVVYLGMVGGDAVFPLLFQALKDDSVSVRRTAGDTLSDLGDPRATGPMCEALQDRNKLVRWRAARFLYEVGDESALPALRAAQNDPEFEVSLQVQMAVERIESGEAASGTVWQQMTRRNEQSE
;
A
#
# COMPACT_ATOMS: atom_id res chain seq x y z
N MET A 1 -31.83 -5.82 -1.41
CA MET A 1 -30.47 -5.83 -0.85
C MET A 1 -30.42 -6.23 0.62
N LYS A 2 -29.80 -7.38 0.88
CA LYS A 2 -29.41 -7.89 2.19
C LYS A 2 -27.91 -8.21 2.20
N LEU A 3 -27.24 -8.01 3.33
CA LEU A 3 -25.83 -8.38 3.50
C LEU A 3 -25.67 -9.89 3.64
N LEU A 4 -24.78 -10.49 2.85
CA LEU A 4 -24.43 -11.90 2.88
C LEU A 4 -23.13 -12.14 3.64
N SER A 5 -22.08 -11.41 3.30
CA SER A 5 -20.77 -11.50 3.96
C SER A 5 -20.00 -10.19 3.81
N ILE A 6 -18.94 -10.04 4.61
CA ILE A 6 -18.01 -8.92 4.52
C ILE A 6 -16.66 -9.52 4.16
N GLU A 7 -15.99 -8.93 3.18
CA GLU A 7 -14.66 -9.30 2.73
C GLU A 7 -13.72 -8.10 2.88
N PRO A 8 -12.44 -8.35 3.18
CA PRO A 8 -11.48 -7.28 3.29
C PRO A 8 -10.96 -6.90 1.90
N THR A 9 -10.40 -5.71 1.77
CA THR A 9 -9.71 -5.32 0.53
C THR A 9 -8.24 -5.03 0.82
N PRO A 10 -7.37 -4.90 -0.21
CA PRO A 10 -5.98 -4.50 -0.02
C PRO A 10 -5.84 -3.16 0.71
N SER A 11 -6.82 -2.27 0.57
CA SER A 11 -6.89 -1.00 1.30
C SER A 11 -7.55 -1.25 2.67
N PRO A 12 -6.90 -0.85 3.78
CA PRO A 12 -7.51 -0.94 5.11
C PRO A 12 -8.71 0.02 5.26
N ASN A 13 -8.92 0.95 4.33
CA ASN A 13 -10.03 1.90 4.35
C ASN A 13 -11.22 1.48 3.49
N VAL A 14 -11.13 0.32 2.82
CA VAL A 14 -12.22 -0.20 2.00
C VAL A 14 -12.58 -1.61 2.45
N MET A 15 -13.87 -1.86 2.67
CA MET A 15 -14.41 -3.19 2.89
C MET A 15 -15.43 -3.53 1.82
N LYS A 16 -15.42 -4.78 1.40
CA LYS A 16 -16.37 -5.34 0.46
C LYS A 16 -17.53 -5.95 1.23
N LEU A 17 -18.76 -5.55 0.92
CA LEU A 17 -19.99 -6.06 1.50
C LEU A 17 -20.72 -6.82 0.40
N ASN A 18 -20.65 -8.15 0.43
CA ASN A 18 -21.39 -9.00 -0.51
C ASN A 18 -22.87 -8.95 -0.16
N VAL A 19 -23.72 -8.79 -1.17
CA VAL A 19 -25.16 -8.62 -1.00
C VAL A 19 -25.94 -9.58 -1.88
N ASP A 20 -27.20 -9.83 -1.54
CA ASP A 20 -28.11 -10.71 -2.29
C ASP A 20 -28.60 -10.14 -3.64
N GLU A 21 -28.15 -8.94 -3.99
CA GLU A 21 -28.60 -8.19 -5.16
C GLU A 21 -27.43 -7.99 -6.12
N ARG A 22 -27.55 -8.58 -7.32
CA ARG A 22 -26.52 -8.49 -8.37
C ARG A 22 -26.90 -7.48 -9.45
N LEU A 23 -26.03 -6.51 -9.71
CA LEU A 23 -26.10 -5.63 -10.86
C LEU A 23 -25.78 -6.38 -12.17
N PRO A 24 -26.38 -5.96 -13.31
CA PRO A 24 -26.03 -6.50 -14.62
C PRO A 24 -24.55 -6.32 -14.94
N ASP A 25 -24.00 -7.24 -15.73
CA ASP A 25 -22.58 -7.20 -16.10
C ASP A 25 -22.22 -5.88 -16.83
N GLY A 26 -21.09 -5.28 -16.46
CA GLY A 26 -20.64 -3.99 -16.99
C GLY A 26 -21.31 -2.76 -16.34
N VAL A 27 -22.30 -2.95 -15.46
CA VAL A 27 -22.91 -1.85 -14.69
C VAL A 27 -22.16 -1.65 -13.39
N GLN A 28 -21.71 -0.41 -13.18
CA GLN A 28 -21.08 0.02 -11.94
C GLN A 28 -21.66 1.36 -11.50
N HIS A 29 -21.80 1.53 -10.20
CA HIS A 29 -22.26 2.78 -9.60
C HIS A 29 -21.27 3.26 -8.55
N VAL A 30 -20.93 4.55 -8.59
CA VAL A 30 -20.16 5.23 -7.55
C VAL A 30 -21.10 6.20 -6.86
N TYR A 31 -21.24 6.05 -5.55
CA TYR A 31 -22.02 6.92 -4.69
C TYR A 31 -21.08 7.69 -3.79
N THR A 32 -21.20 9.02 -3.75
CA THR A 32 -20.40 9.89 -2.87
C THR A 32 -21.33 10.73 -2.00
N LYS A 33 -20.81 11.58 -1.11
CA LYS A 33 -21.68 12.51 -0.36
C LYS A 33 -22.29 13.61 -1.22
N GLU A 34 -21.92 13.70 -2.49
CA GLU A 34 -22.50 14.62 -3.45
C GLU A 34 -23.76 13.99 -4.05
N HIS A 35 -24.81 14.77 -4.29
CA HIS A 35 -26.03 14.30 -4.97
C HIS A 35 -26.82 13.16 -4.28
N VAL A 36 -26.68 12.99 -2.96
CA VAL A 36 -27.36 11.92 -2.18
C VAL A 36 -28.86 11.79 -2.47
N ALA A 37 -29.55 12.90 -2.71
CA ALA A 37 -30.99 12.93 -3.02
C ALA A 37 -31.39 12.17 -4.30
N LYS A 38 -30.44 11.85 -5.19
CA LYS A 38 -30.67 11.10 -6.43
C LYS A 38 -30.40 9.60 -6.28
N TYR A 39 -29.83 9.18 -5.15
CA TYR A 39 -29.42 7.79 -4.94
C TYR A 39 -30.56 6.97 -4.34
N PRO A 40 -30.52 5.64 -4.51
CA PRO A 40 -31.41 4.74 -3.77
C PRO A 40 -31.32 5.03 -2.27
N GLU A 41 -32.46 4.97 -1.56
CA GLU A 41 -32.56 5.32 -0.14
C GLU A 41 -31.53 4.58 0.72
N LEU A 42 -31.27 3.32 0.39
CA LEU A 42 -30.31 2.48 1.09
C LEU A 42 -28.87 3.01 0.96
N MET A 43 -28.46 3.44 -0.24
CA MET A 43 -27.13 4.05 -0.44
C MET A 43 -27.00 5.38 0.29
N GLY A 44 -28.08 6.17 0.33
CA GLY A 44 -28.13 7.39 1.12
C GLY A 44 -27.96 7.13 2.63
N LYS A 45 -28.56 6.07 3.16
CA LYS A 45 -28.39 5.64 4.57
C LYS A 45 -26.96 5.19 4.85
N LEU A 46 -26.36 4.38 3.98
CA LEU A 46 -24.97 3.93 4.14
C LEU A 46 -23.98 5.10 4.07
N LEU A 47 -24.16 6.06 3.15
CA LEU A 47 -23.33 7.26 3.05
C LEU A 47 -23.49 8.23 4.23
N ALA A 48 -24.62 8.16 4.95
CA ALA A 48 -24.88 8.95 6.14
C ALA A 48 -24.16 8.43 7.37
N ILE A 49 -23.66 7.19 7.35
CA ILE A 49 -22.80 6.64 8.41
C ILE A 49 -21.57 7.56 8.57
N GLU A 50 -21.30 7.92 9.82
CA GLU A 50 -20.16 8.77 10.16
C GLU A 50 -18.86 8.10 9.75
N GLY A 51 -18.03 8.81 8.97
CA GLY A 51 -16.75 8.31 8.49
C GLY A 51 -16.76 7.64 7.12
N VAL A 52 -17.91 7.20 6.60
CA VAL A 52 -18.01 6.70 5.21
C VAL A 52 -17.80 7.84 4.22
N THR A 53 -17.03 7.62 3.16
CA THR A 53 -16.70 8.61 2.12
C THR A 53 -17.39 8.32 0.81
N SER A 54 -17.34 7.06 0.36
CA SER A 54 -17.91 6.62 -0.90
C SER A 54 -18.38 5.17 -0.83
N ILE A 55 -19.23 4.79 -1.78
CA ILE A 55 -19.67 3.41 -1.98
C ILE A 55 -19.56 3.10 -3.47
N PHE A 56 -18.83 2.05 -3.81
CA PHE A 56 -18.78 1.52 -5.16
C PHE A 56 -19.61 0.23 -5.24
N HIS A 57 -20.59 0.16 -6.13
CA HIS A 57 -21.45 -1.01 -6.31
C HIS A 57 -21.22 -1.58 -7.70
N THR A 58 -20.80 -2.85 -7.75
CA THR A 58 -20.65 -3.61 -8.98
C THR A 58 -20.97 -5.07 -8.70
N ALA A 59 -21.51 -5.78 -9.69
CA ALA A 59 -21.93 -7.17 -9.52
C ALA A 59 -22.80 -7.31 -8.25
N ASP A 60 -22.47 -8.24 -7.37
CA ASP A 60 -23.17 -8.59 -6.14
C ASP A 60 -22.51 -8.04 -4.87
N PHE A 61 -21.73 -6.95 -4.96
CA PHE A 61 -21.07 -6.37 -3.79
C PHE A 61 -21.00 -4.84 -3.78
N LEU A 62 -20.89 -4.30 -2.57
CA LEU A 62 -20.58 -2.90 -2.29
C LEU A 62 -19.15 -2.78 -1.74
N ALA A 63 -18.25 -2.04 -2.39
CA ALA A 63 -17.01 -1.59 -1.77
C ALA A 63 -17.30 -0.27 -1.04
N LEU A 64 -17.35 -0.34 0.29
CA LEU A 64 -17.62 0.80 1.14
C LEU A 64 -16.28 1.39 1.61
N GLU A 65 -16.06 2.65 1.31
CA GLU A 65 -14.84 3.37 1.64
C GLU A 65 -15.07 4.26 2.86
N ARG A 66 -14.09 4.31 3.76
CA ARG A 66 -14.09 5.18 4.92
C ARG A 66 -12.93 6.18 4.90
N LYS A 67 -13.06 7.26 5.67
CA LYS A 67 -11.93 8.09 6.07
C LYS A 67 -10.92 7.23 6.82
N SER A 68 -9.63 7.51 6.64
CA SER A 68 -8.54 6.72 7.23
C SER A 68 -8.59 6.63 8.77
N ASN A 69 -9.22 7.61 9.43
CA ASN A 69 -9.39 7.66 10.88
C ASN A 69 -10.80 7.32 11.39
N ALA A 70 -11.70 6.87 10.51
CA ALA A 70 -13.04 6.49 10.93
C ALA A 70 -13.08 5.08 11.54
N ASP A 71 -13.99 4.86 12.49
CA ASP A 71 -14.12 3.59 13.19
C ASP A 71 -14.84 2.54 12.32
N TRP A 72 -14.10 1.52 11.87
CA TRP A 72 -14.69 0.42 11.12
C TRP A 72 -15.75 -0.35 11.90
N GLN A 73 -15.55 -0.53 13.20
CA GLN A 73 -16.49 -1.27 14.03
C GLN A 73 -17.86 -0.61 13.99
N ARG A 74 -17.91 0.70 14.27
CA ARG A 74 -19.15 1.48 14.19
C ARG A 74 -19.75 1.47 12.78
N ILE A 75 -18.93 1.63 11.75
CA ILE A 75 -19.39 1.63 10.35
C ILE A 75 -20.03 0.29 9.99
N LEU A 76 -19.38 -0.83 10.32
CA LEU A 76 -19.89 -2.16 10.00
C LEU A 76 -21.15 -2.51 10.80
N THR A 77 -21.22 -2.13 12.08
CA THR A 77 -22.44 -2.31 12.88
C THR A 77 -23.62 -1.60 12.25
N GLN A 78 -23.47 -0.32 11.89
CA GLN A 78 -24.56 0.45 11.25
C GLN A 78 -24.89 -0.08 9.85
N SER A 79 -23.88 -0.51 9.08
CA SER A 79 -24.08 -1.08 7.75
C SER A 79 -24.92 -2.36 7.81
N ARG A 80 -24.70 -3.22 8.81
CA ARG A 80 -25.48 -4.44 9.06
C ARG A 80 -26.94 -4.15 9.37
N GLU A 81 -27.20 -3.16 10.22
CA GLU A 81 -28.56 -2.71 10.57
C GLU A 81 -29.29 -2.20 9.32
N ILE A 82 -28.61 -1.42 8.48
CA ILE A 82 -29.19 -0.88 7.23
C ILE A 82 -29.45 -1.97 6.20
N LEU A 83 -28.53 -2.94 6.08
CA LEU A 83 -28.62 -4.05 5.12
C LEU A 83 -29.37 -5.28 5.66
N GLN A 84 -30.08 -5.16 6.79
CA GLN A 84 -30.93 -6.21 7.36
C GLN A 84 -30.23 -7.58 7.50
N ALA A 85 -28.98 -7.59 7.96
CA ALA A 85 -28.23 -8.82 8.22
C ALA A 85 -28.91 -9.61 9.36
N GLY A 86 -29.25 -10.88 9.13
CA GLY A 86 -29.79 -11.77 10.18
C GLY A 86 -28.71 -12.13 11.22
N GLU A 87 -29.13 -12.59 12.41
CA GLU A 87 -28.27 -12.97 13.56
C GLU A 87 -27.20 -14.04 13.25
N GLY A 88 -27.20 -14.65 12.06
CA GLY A 88 -26.33 -15.75 11.66
C GLY A 88 -25.11 -15.39 10.78
N THR A 89 -24.86 -14.12 10.46
CA THR A 89 -23.62 -13.71 9.73
C THR A 89 -22.56 -13.29 10.74
N ALA A 90 -21.74 -14.25 11.17
CA ALA A 90 -20.77 -14.09 12.24
C ALA A 90 -19.68 -13.06 11.88
N VAL A 91 -19.87 -11.81 12.28
CA VAL A 91 -18.73 -10.98 12.72
C VAL A 91 -18.99 -10.75 14.19
N PRO A 92 -18.09 -11.16 15.09
CA PRO A 92 -18.34 -11.06 16.50
C PRO A 92 -18.49 -9.60 16.91
N VAL A 93 -19.45 -9.38 17.80
CA VAL A 93 -19.63 -8.13 18.52
C VAL A 93 -18.43 -7.99 19.47
N LEU A 94 -17.36 -7.36 19.00
CA LEU A 94 -16.21 -7.02 19.82
C LEU A 94 -16.38 -5.62 20.40
N ALA A 95 -15.80 -5.37 21.57
CA ALA A 95 -15.97 -4.13 22.32
C ALA A 95 -15.31 -2.94 21.60
N ALA A 96 -16.00 -1.79 21.62
CA ALA A 96 -15.52 -0.54 21.05
C ALA A 96 -14.13 -0.18 21.62
N THR A 97 -13.13 -0.10 20.74
CA THR A 97 -11.87 0.57 21.03
C THR A 97 -11.76 1.83 20.18
N ASP A 98 -11.26 2.91 20.76
CA ASP A 98 -11.05 4.18 20.06
C ASP A 98 -10.09 3.95 18.87
N GLY A 99 -10.67 3.83 17.68
CA GLY A 99 -9.98 3.46 16.44
C GLY A 99 -8.98 4.52 16.01
N ALA A 100 -7.73 4.40 16.48
CA ALA A 100 -6.62 5.12 15.88
C ALA A 100 -6.37 4.54 14.47
N ALA A 101 -6.68 5.34 13.44
CA ALA A 101 -6.35 5.15 12.03
C ALA A 101 -5.10 4.29 11.82
N PHE A 102 -5.10 3.40 10.81
CA PHE A 102 -3.89 2.63 10.44
C PHE A 102 -2.70 3.50 9.96
N GLY A 103 -2.82 4.83 10.03
CA GLY A 103 -1.74 5.75 9.68
C GLY A 103 -1.45 5.75 8.18
N GLU A 104 -2.38 5.26 7.35
CA GLU A 104 -2.18 5.16 5.90
C GLU A 104 -2.10 6.56 5.30
N ALA A 105 -0.95 6.87 4.72
CA ALA A 105 -0.67 8.16 4.14
C ALA A 105 -0.26 7.99 2.68
N GLN A 106 -0.94 8.73 1.81
CA GLN A 106 -0.60 8.80 0.40
C GLN A 106 0.51 9.82 0.21
N VAL A 107 1.55 9.42 -0.51
CA VAL A 107 2.71 10.28 -0.80
C VAL A 107 2.70 10.72 -2.25
N PHE A 108 2.93 12.01 -2.46
CA PHE A 108 3.04 12.64 -3.77
C PHE A 108 4.33 13.46 -3.83
N ILE A 109 5.02 13.41 -4.97
CA ILE A 109 6.17 14.27 -5.26
C ILE A 109 5.72 15.33 -6.27
N GLN A 110 5.94 16.60 -5.95
CA GLN A 110 5.80 17.67 -6.93
C GLN A 110 7.01 17.64 -7.84
N MET A 111 6.78 17.48 -9.13
CA MET A 111 7.80 17.43 -10.18
C MET A 111 7.62 18.61 -11.13
N PHE A 112 8.73 19.17 -11.60
CA PHE A 112 8.78 20.12 -12.72
C PHE A 112 9.86 19.66 -13.69
N ARG A 113 9.48 19.34 -14.94
CA ARG A 113 10.38 18.77 -15.96
C ARG A 113 11.31 17.68 -15.40
N GLU A 114 10.73 16.71 -14.69
CA GLU A 114 11.41 15.61 -14.00
C GLU A 114 12.30 15.98 -12.78
N VAL A 115 12.46 17.27 -12.46
CA VAL A 115 13.13 17.72 -11.23
C VAL A 115 12.14 17.68 -10.05
N PRO A 116 12.43 16.95 -8.97
CA PRO A 116 11.57 16.92 -7.80
C PRO A 116 11.72 18.22 -6.99
N MET A 117 10.62 18.69 -6.40
CA MET A 117 10.58 19.97 -5.69
C MET A 117 10.13 19.84 -4.23
N GLN A 118 9.04 19.10 -4.00
CA GLN A 118 8.42 18.99 -2.68
C GLN A 118 7.77 17.62 -2.52
N VAL A 119 7.78 17.11 -1.29
CA VAL A 119 7.00 15.93 -0.89
C VAL A 119 5.72 16.42 -0.23
N LYS A 120 4.59 15.86 -0.64
CA LYS A 120 3.29 16.05 0.02
C LYS A 120 2.83 14.70 0.53
N VAL A 121 2.48 14.65 1.81
CA VAL A 121 1.93 13.47 2.46
C VAL A 121 0.52 13.80 2.92
N THR A 122 -0.45 12.96 2.59
CA THR A 122 -1.86 13.17 2.91
C THR A 122 -2.43 11.96 3.62
N MET A 123 -3.11 12.16 4.74
CA MET A 123 -3.80 11.12 5.51
C MET A 123 -5.20 11.65 5.87
N GLY A 124 -6.22 11.16 5.16
CA GLY A 124 -7.58 11.67 5.30
C GLY A 124 -7.65 13.15 4.93
N THR A 125 -8.03 14.00 5.89
CA THR A 125 -8.10 15.46 5.71
C THR A 125 -6.81 16.19 6.10
N GLU A 126 -5.88 15.50 6.75
CA GLU A 126 -4.61 16.08 7.16
C GLU A 126 -3.60 15.97 6.02
N GLN A 127 -2.79 17.00 5.86
CA GLN A 127 -1.69 16.99 4.91
C GLN A 127 -0.49 17.74 5.47
N ILE A 128 0.70 17.27 5.13
CA ILE A 128 1.93 17.99 5.37
C ILE A 128 2.71 18.14 4.07
N ARG A 129 3.65 19.07 4.05
CA ARG A 129 4.63 19.21 2.98
C ARG A 129 6.02 19.20 3.58
N ALA A 130 6.89 18.34 3.06
CA ALA A 130 8.31 18.35 3.36
C ALA A 130 9.04 18.99 2.18
N ALA A 131 9.82 20.02 2.46
CA ALA A 131 10.65 20.68 1.46
C ALA A 131 11.91 19.85 1.20
N LEU A 132 12.34 19.78 -0.06
CA LEU A 132 13.66 19.27 -0.41
C LEU A 132 14.73 20.34 -0.17
N PRO A 133 16.01 19.97 -0.06
CA PRO A 133 17.12 20.93 0.03
C PRO A 133 17.08 21.99 -1.07
N GLU A 134 17.59 23.18 -0.77
CA GLU A 134 17.49 24.37 -1.64
C GLU A 134 17.94 24.12 -3.09
N ARG A 135 18.93 23.25 -3.28
CA ARG A 135 19.45 22.86 -4.60
C ARG A 135 18.35 22.41 -5.57
N PHE A 136 17.30 21.76 -5.09
CA PHE A 136 16.18 21.32 -5.93
C PHE A 136 15.31 22.49 -6.41
N GLY A 137 15.06 23.48 -5.54
CA GLY A 137 14.35 24.70 -5.92
C GLY A 137 15.14 25.53 -6.92
N GLN A 138 16.45 25.67 -6.71
CA GLN A 138 17.36 26.35 -7.64
C GLN A 138 17.46 25.61 -8.99
N ALA A 139 17.52 24.28 -8.98
CA ALA A 139 17.50 23.47 -10.18
C ALA A 139 16.19 23.63 -10.96
N ALA A 140 15.03 23.57 -10.29
CA ALA A 140 13.74 23.80 -10.93
C ALA A 140 13.61 25.21 -11.52
N MET A 141 14.12 26.23 -10.84
CA MET A 141 14.19 27.60 -11.35
C MET A 141 15.06 27.70 -12.62
N ARG A 142 16.25 27.07 -12.62
CA ARG A 142 17.13 27.02 -13.80
C ARG A 142 16.47 26.28 -14.96
N ALA A 143 15.90 25.10 -14.70
CA ALA A 143 15.14 24.33 -15.69
C ALA A 143 13.95 25.13 -16.26
N GLY A 144 13.39 26.04 -15.48
CA GLY A 144 12.27 26.91 -15.87
C GLY A 144 12.69 28.25 -16.48
N SER A 145 13.98 28.59 -16.53
CA SER A 145 14.45 29.85 -17.13
C SER A 145 14.15 29.95 -18.64
N ALA A 146 13.81 28.82 -19.27
CA ALA A 146 13.32 28.71 -20.65
C ALA A 146 11.78 28.75 -20.79
N SER A 147 11.00 28.81 -19.70
CA SER A 147 9.52 28.79 -19.73
C SER A 147 8.92 29.92 -18.87
N PRO A 148 8.04 30.78 -19.42
CA PRO A 148 7.29 31.76 -18.64
C PRO A 148 6.33 31.15 -17.59
N ASN A 149 6.12 29.82 -17.62
CA ASN A 149 4.97 29.15 -17.00
C ASN A 149 5.34 28.00 -16.03
N LEU A 150 6.41 28.13 -15.24
CA LEU A 150 6.82 27.15 -14.21
C LEU A 150 5.65 26.67 -13.32
N ILE A 151 4.75 27.59 -12.96
CA ILE A 151 3.58 27.30 -12.11
C ILE A 151 2.58 26.36 -12.79
N MET A 152 2.47 26.39 -14.12
CA MET A 152 1.51 25.61 -14.90
C MET A 152 2.04 24.22 -15.28
N GLU A 153 3.35 24.07 -15.44
CA GLU A 153 3.98 22.80 -15.85
C GLU A 153 4.27 21.85 -14.68
N ARG A 154 4.24 22.34 -13.43
CA ARG A 154 4.44 21.48 -12.25
C ARG A 154 3.28 20.50 -12.08
N LYS A 155 3.60 19.24 -11.76
CA LYS A 155 2.61 18.20 -11.51
C LYS A 155 2.89 17.44 -10.22
N TRP A 156 1.82 17.00 -9.57
CA TRP A 156 1.93 16.02 -8.49
C TRP A 156 1.97 14.63 -9.11
N VAL A 157 3.03 13.89 -8.82
CA VAL A 157 3.18 12.49 -9.20
C VAL A 157 2.97 11.64 -7.97
N GLU A 158 2.10 10.64 -8.08
CA GLU A 158 1.89 9.67 -7.02
C GLU A 158 3.17 8.84 -6.81
N HIS A 159 3.62 8.77 -5.56
CA HIS A 159 4.81 8.00 -5.17
C HIS A 159 4.44 6.66 -4.51
N GLY A 160 3.24 6.59 -3.93
CA GLY A 160 2.67 5.41 -3.30
C GLY A 160 2.29 5.65 -1.85
N VAL A 161 1.93 4.56 -1.18
CA VAL A 161 1.42 4.56 0.18
C VAL A 161 2.52 4.33 1.20
N ARG A 162 2.44 5.01 2.34
CA ARG A 162 3.27 4.82 3.54
C ARG A 162 2.37 4.74 4.77
N TYR A 163 2.90 4.25 5.88
CA TYR A 163 2.15 4.05 7.12
C TYR A 163 2.95 4.59 8.30
N GLY A 164 2.29 5.29 9.20
CA GLY A 164 2.92 5.89 10.38
C GLY A 164 2.57 7.37 10.54
N ASP A 165 3.44 8.11 11.21
CA ASP A 165 3.27 9.56 11.41
C ASP A 165 3.52 10.33 10.11
N LEU A 166 2.66 11.30 9.81
CA LEU A 166 2.72 12.12 8.60
C LEU A 166 4.08 12.81 8.43
N ARG A 167 4.65 13.35 9.51
CA ARG A 167 5.92 14.08 9.49
C ARG A 167 7.10 13.14 9.31
N GLU A 168 7.14 12.05 10.06
CA GLU A 168 8.18 11.03 9.89
C GLU A 168 8.21 10.48 8.46
N ILE A 169 7.03 10.19 7.89
CA ILE A 169 6.90 9.76 6.49
C ILE A 169 7.44 10.84 5.54
N GLY A 170 7.06 12.11 5.75
CA GLY A 170 7.50 13.21 4.90
C GLY A 170 9.03 13.41 4.94
N GLU A 171 9.63 13.31 6.11
CA GLU A 171 11.08 13.42 6.30
C GLU A 171 11.84 12.22 5.71
N GLU A 172 11.36 11.00 5.92
CA GLU A 172 11.97 9.79 5.35
C GLU A 172 11.91 9.84 3.82
N VAL A 173 10.75 10.12 3.23
CA VAL A 173 10.62 10.19 1.77
C VAL A 173 11.44 11.35 1.20
N ALA A 174 11.52 12.49 1.88
CA ALA A 174 12.40 13.58 1.45
C ALA A 174 13.87 13.13 1.42
N GLN A 175 14.35 12.39 2.43
CA GLN A 175 15.70 11.82 2.43
C GLN A 175 15.91 10.80 1.29
N GLU A 176 14.94 9.92 1.05
CA GLU A 176 14.96 8.96 -0.07
C GLU A 176 15.08 9.70 -1.42
N ILE A 177 14.29 10.76 -1.63
CA ILE A 177 14.36 11.58 -2.85
C ILE A 177 15.72 12.30 -2.96
N VAL A 178 16.24 12.85 -1.86
CA VAL A 178 17.57 13.48 -1.89
C VAL A 178 18.65 12.48 -2.31
N ALA A 179 18.59 11.25 -1.80
CA ALA A 179 19.51 10.18 -2.15
C ALA A 179 19.33 9.72 -3.61
N SER A 180 18.10 9.49 -4.07
CA SER A 180 17.82 9.13 -5.46
C SER A 180 18.33 10.17 -6.47
N TYR A 181 18.38 11.45 -6.10
CA TYR A 181 18.76 12.55 -6.99
C TYR A 181 20.06 13.23 -6.52
N PRO A 182 21.24 12.59 -6.69
CA PRO A 182 22.52 13.25 -6.47
C PRO A 182 22.68 14.47 -7.39
N GLU A 183 23.64 15.34 -7.07
CA GLU A 183 23.83 16.61 -7.78
C GLU A 183 24.00 16.43 -9.29
N GLU A 184 24.87 15.51 -9.71
CA GLU A 184 25.09 15.14 -11.11
C GLU A 184 23.78 14.82 -11.85
N ARG A 185 22.93 13.96 -11.27
CA ARG A 185 21.62 13.60 -11.84
C ARG A 185 20.69 14.82 -11.94
N VAL A 186 20.71 15.71 -10.95
CA VAL A 186 19.88 16.92 -10.99
C VAL A 186 20.34 17.85 -12.12
N GLU A 187 21.66 18.03 -12.30
CA GLU A 187 22.21 18.83 -13.40
C GLU A 187 21.85 18.26 -14.77
N GLU A 188 21.97 16.94 -14.97
CA GLU A 188 21.53 16.28 -16.21
C GLU A 188 20.06 16.56 -16.54
N LEU A 189 19.19 16.54 -15.53
CA LEU A 189 17.76 16.85 -15.70
C LEU A 189 17.55 18.33 -16.05
N VAL A 190 18.31 19.24 -15.45
CA VAL A 190 18.27 20.67 -15.78
C VAL A 190 18.73 20.92 -17.21
N GLU A 191 19.85 20.33 -17.63
CA GLU A 191 20.37 20.47 -19.00
C GLU A 191 19.36 19.96 -20.04
N ARG A 192 18.75 18.80 -19.80
CA ARG A 192 17.68 18.28 -20.65
C ARG A 192 16.47 19.19 -20.66
N ALA A 193 16.07 19.71 -19.51
CA ALA A 193 14.94 20.63 -19.41
C ALA A 193 15.18 21.93 -20.19
N LEU A 194 16.43 22.42 -20.26
CA LEU A 194 16.80 23.60 -21.04
C LEU A 194 16.77 23.38 -22.56
N GLN A 195 16.86 22.12 -23.01
CA GLN A 195 16.75 21.76 -24.44
C GLN A 195 15.31 21.70 -24.94
N LEU A 196 14.32 21.67 -24.04
CA LEU A 196 12.90 21.56 -24.39
C LEU A 196 12.29 22.93 -24.69
N GLY A 197 11.51 23.00 -25.77
CA GLY A 197 10.70 24.16 -26.11
C GLY A 197 9.57 24.44 -25.12
N GLU A 198 8.86 25.55 -25.32
CA GLU A 198 7.67 25.90 -24.54
C GLU A 198 6.55 24.87 -24.78
N GLY A 199 6.02 24.28 -23.70
CA GLY A 199 4.96 23.26 -23.77
C GLY A 199 5.42 21.88 -24.27
N GLU A 200 6.72 21.70 -24.55
CA GLU A 200 7.27 20.42 -24.98
C GLU A 200 7.48 19.50 -23.76
N ALA A 201 6.89 18.31 -23.80
CA ALA A 201 7.09 17.31 -22.77
C ALA A 201 8.47 16.64 -22.96
N PRO A 202 9.24 16.42 -21.88
CA PRO A 202 10.48 15.66 -21.97
C PRO A 202 10.22 14.29 -22.58
N ALA A 203 11.05 13.89 -23.54
CA ALA A 203 11.08 12.51 -24.00
C ALA A 203 11.32 11.58 -22.80
N PRO A 204 10.68 10.39 -22.77
CA PRO A 204 10.92 9.41 -21.74
C PRO A 204 12.41 9.12 -21.64
N VAL A 205 12.97 9.15 -20.43
CA VAL A 205 14.37 8.80 -20.22
C VAL A 205 14.55 7.32 -20.56
N ILE A 206 15.22 7.00 -21.67
CA ILE A 206 15.72 5.65 -21.93
C ILE A 206 16.95 5.50 -21.05
N ARG A 207 16.86 4.60 -20.06
CA ARG A 207 17.86 4.45 -19.01
C ARG A 207 18.75 3.27 -19.35
N GLU A 208 20.06 3.45 -19.25
CA GLU A 208 20.95 2.30 -19.25
C GLU A 208 20.74 1.49 -17.98
N LYS A 209 20.68 0.17 -18.11
CA LYS A 209 20.55 -0.74 -16.97
C LYS A 209 21.78 -0.58 -16.08
N LYS A 210 21.61 0.05 -14.92
CA LYS A 210 22.69 0.23 -13.95
C LYS A 210 22.96 -1.11 -13.28
N VAL A 211 24.13 -1.69 -13.55
CA VAL A 211 24.61 -2.88 -12.84
C VAL A 211 25.08 -2.43 -11.45
N VAL A 212 24.42 -2.94 -10.42
CA VAL A 212 24.77 -2.63 -9.02
C VAL A 212 25.74 -3.70 -8.54
N THR A 213 26.88 -3.29 -7.98
CA THR A 213 27.86 -4.24 -7.44
C THR A 213 27.85 -4.25 -5.91
N LEU A 214 28.38 -5.33 -5.32
CA LEU A 214 28.53 -5.42 -3.86
C LEU A 214 29.38 -4.28 -3.28
N GLN A 215 30.39 -3.80 -4.03
CA GLN A 215 31.25 -2.70 -3.59
C GLN A 215 30.52 -1.36 -3.53
N MET A 216 29.51 -1.14 -4.37
CA MET A 216 28.69 0.08 -4.30
C MET A 216 27.94 0.18 -2.97
N LEU A 217 27.66 -0.96 -2.32
CA LEU A 217 27.05 -1.01 -0.99
C LEU A 217 28.06 -0.90 0.17
N ASP A 218 29.34 -0.69 -0.11
CA ASP A 218 30.36 -0.38 0.91
C ASP A 218 30.61 1.12 1.07
N ASP A 219 29.93 1.97 0.28
CA ASP A 219 30.09 3.42 0.38
C ASP A 219 29.70 3.90 1.80
N PRO A 220 30.55 4.70 2.48
CA PRO A 220 30.24 5.19 3.82
C PRO A 220 28.97 6.06 3.86
N ASP A 221 28.66 6.76 2.77
CA ASP A 221 27.43 7.55 2.64
C ASP A 221 26.27 6.66 2.17
N TRP A 222 25.25 6.56 3.03
CA TRP A 222 24.05 5.79 2.71
C TRP A 222 23.30 6.35 1.49
N GLN A 223 23.44 7.64 1.20
CA GLN A 223 22.79 8.26 0.04
C GLN A 223 23.34 7.67 -1.25
N ASN A 224 24.66 7.43 -1.33
CA ASN A 224 25.29 6.80 -2.49
C ASN A 224 24.85 5.34 -2.62
N ARG A 225 24.78 4.60 -1.51
CA ARG A 225 24.29 3.22 -1.51
C ARG A 225 22.83 3.13 -1.95
N TYR A 226 21.98 4.03 -1.45
CA TYR A 226 20.58 4.12 -1.86
C TYR A 226 20.46 4.52 -3.34
N ALA A 227 21.23 5.51 -3.82
CA ALA A 227 21.26 5.91 -5.22
C ALA A 227 21.81 4.84 -6.17
N ALA A 228 22.64 3.92 -5.66
CA ALA A 228 23.10 2.76 -6.42
C ALA A 228 21.96 1.79 -6.68
N LEU A 229 21.16 1.50 -5.64
CA LEU A 229 19.98 0.63 -5.72
C LEU A 229 18.80 1.31 -6.43
N ASP A 230 18.60 2.61 -6.21
CA ASP A 230 17.52 3.39 -6.83
C ASP A 230 17.58 3.23 -8.34
N ARG A 231 16.47 2.75 -8.90
CA ARG A 231 16.28 2.49 -10.35
C ARG A 231 17.06 1.30 -10.89
N MET A 232 17.56 0.39 -10.05
CA MET A 232 17.94 -0.93 -10.54
C MET A 232 16.69 -1.66 -11.07
N GLU A 233 16.89 -2.48 -12.11
CA GLU A 233 15.92 -3.45 -12.58
C GLU A 233 16.42 -4.83 -12.16
N PRO A 234 16.06 -5.27 -10.94
CA PRO A 234 16.72 -6.40 -10.29
C PRO A 234 16.36 -7.71 -10.99
N THR A 235 17.33 -8.62 -11.09
CA THR A 235 17.14 -10.01 -11.51
C THR A 235 17.61 -10.97 -10.43
N GLU A 236 17.47 -12.28 -10.65
CA GLU A 236 18.01 -13.30 -9.72
C GLU A 236 19.54 -13.18 -9.53
N GLU A 237 20.26 -12.63 -10.51
CA GLU A 237 21.71 -12.39 -10.40
C GLU A 237 22.06 -11.32 -9.35
N ASP A 238 21.12 -10.44 -9.04
CA ASP A 238 21.28 -9.36 -8.06
C ASP A 238 20.96 -9.80 -6.62
N LEU A 239 20.53 -11.05 -6.39
CA LEU A 239 20.21 -11.54 -5.03
C LEU A 239 21.34 -11.35 -4.01
N PRO A 240 22.64 -11.54 -4.33
CA PRO A 240 23.72 -11.22 -3.39
C PRO A 240 23.78 -9.74 -3.01
N VAL A 241 23.48 -8.83 -3.95
CA VAL A 241 23.42 -7.39 -3.70
C VAL A 241 22.22 -7.05 -2.80
N LEU A 242 21.05 -7.64 -3.07
CA LEU A 242 19.86 -7.44 -2.26
C LEU A 242 20.01 -8.03 -0.85
N GLU A 243 20.66 -9.18 -0.70
CA GLU A 243 20.99 -9.77 0.61
C GLU A 243 21.91 -8.83 1.42
N LYS A 244 22.91 -8.23 0.77
CA LYS A 244 23.78 -7.24 1.43
C LYS A 244 22.99 -5.99 1.82
N ALA A 245 22.13 -5.50 0.94
CA ALA A 245 21.26 -4.35 1.21
C ALA A 245 20.28 -4.60 2.37
N LEU A 246 19.80 -5.83 2.56
CA LEU A 246 19.00 -6.22 3.74
C LEU A 246 19.74 -6.15 5.06
N LYS A 247 21.07 -6.01 5.05
CA LYS A 247 21.89 -5.88 6.26
C LYS A 247 22.41 -4.44 6.46
N ASP A 248 21.92 -3.50 5.64
CA ASP A 248 22.33 -2.10 5.69
C ASP A 248 21.89 -1.41 7.00
N THR A 249 22.70 -0.46 7.47
CA THR A 249 22.38 0.33 8.68
C THR A 249 21.16 1.24 8.49
N LYS A 250 20.87 1.68 7.26
CA LYS A 250 19.73 2.54 6.93
C LYS A 250 18.48 1.71 6.64
N PRO A 251 17.39 1.85 7.41
CA PRO A 251 16.14 1.12 7.17
C PRO A 251 15.55 1.32 5.78
N SER A 252 15.69 2.51 5.19
CA SER A 252 15.18 2.81 3.85
C SER A 252 15.87 1.98 2.76
N ILE A 253 17.17 1.65 2.91
CA ILE A 253 17.88 0.72 2.00
C ILE A 253 17.35 -0.70 2.17
N ARG A 254 17.22 -1.16 3.42
CA ARG A 254 16.65 -2.50 3.71
C ARG A 254 15.23 -2.64 3.15
N ARG A 255 14.40 -1.61 3.33
CA ARG A 255 13.03 -1.55 2.80
C ARG A 255 13.01 -1.63 1.28
N LEU A 256 13.89 -0.87 0.61
CA LEU A 256 14.02 -0.90 -0.85
C LEU A 256 14.45 -2.30 -1.35
N ALA A 257 15.38 -2.94 -0.64
CA ALA A 257 15.79 -4.31 -0.95
C ALA A 257 14.62 -5.30 -0.88
N VAL A 258 13.75 -5.20 0.13
CA VAL A 258 12.52 -6.02 0.22
C VAL A 258 11.59 -5.81 -0.98
N VAL A 259 11.37 -4.55 -1.39
CA VAL A 259 10.57 -4.25 -2.60
C VAL A 259 11.17 -4.92 -3.83
N TYR A 260 12.49 -4.86 -3.99
CA TYR A 260 13.20 -5.48 -5.11
C TYR A 260 13.19 -7.01 -5.07
N LEU A 261 13.22 -7.62 -3.88
CA LEU A 261 13.00 -9.07 -3.75
C LEU A 261 11.61 -9.47 -4.25
N GLY A 262 10.59 -8.64 -4.02
CA GLY A 262 9.26 -8.84 -4.60
C GLY A 262 9.23 -8.75 -6.13
N MET A 263 10.01 -7.82 -6.70
CA MET A 263 10.14 -7.68 -8.16
C MET A 263 10.91 -8.84 -8.81
N VAL A 264 11.94 -9.37 -8.14
CA VAL A 264 12.68 -10.55 -8.61
C VAL A 264 11.79 -11.79 -8.55
N GLY A 265 11.09 -11.99 -7.43
CA GLY A 265 10.26 -13.18 -7.21
C GLY A 265 11.06 -14.48 -7.20
N GLY A 266 10.39 -15.60 -7.46
CA GLY A 266 11.01 -16.93 -7.49
C GLY A 266 11.32 -17.53 -6.11
N ASP A 267 11.85 -18.74 -6.09
CA ASP A 267 12.04 -19.50 -4.84
C ASP A 267 13.14 -18.92 -3.95
N ALA A 268 14.14 -18.30 -4.56
CA ALA A 268 15.33 -17.85 -3.86
C ALA A 268 15.09 -16.62 -2.97
N VAL A 269 14.00 -15.87 -3.16
CA VAL A 269 13.72 -14.67 -2.35
C VAL A 269 13.12 -14.96 -0.98
N PHE A 270 12.47 -16.12 -0.80
CA PHE A 270 11.73 -16.43 0.42
C PHE A 270 12.58 -16.41 1.70
N PRO A 271 13.78 -17.02 1.74
CA PRO A 271 14.64 -16.92 2.93
C PRO A 271 14.96 -15.47 3.32
N LEU A 272 15.16 -14.60 2.32
CA LEU A 272 15.48 -13.19 2.51
C LEU A 272 14.25 -12.40 3.00
N LEU A 273 13.06 -12.69 2.47
CA LEU A 273 11.81 -12.10 2.93
C LEU A 273 11.45 -12.54 4.36
N PHE A 274 11.74 -13.79 4.72
CA PHE A 274 11.55 -14.30 6.09
C PHE A 274 12.52 -13.65 7.08
N GLN A 275 13.75 -13.34 6.66
CA GLN A 275 14.66 -12.51 7.44
C GLN A 275 14.08 -11.10 7.62
N ALA A 276 13.57 -10.48 6.56
CA ALA A 276 13.02 -9.12 6.60
C ALA A 276 11.76 -9.01 7.48
N LEU A 277 10.95 -10.07 7.61
CA LEU A 277 9.86 -10.15 8.59
C LEU A 277 10.33 -10.02 10.05
N LYS A 278 11.62 -10.17 10.33
CA LYS A 278 12.22 -10.10 11.68
C LYS A 278 13.10 -8.86 11.86
N ASP A 279 13.06 -7.91 10.93
CA ASP A 279 13.85 -6.68 10.97
C ASP A 279 13.50 -5.78 12.16
N ASP A 280 14.45 -5.02 12.69
CA ASP A 280 14.20 -4.08 13.78
C ASP A 280 13.22 -2.96 13.40
N SER A 281 13.21 -2.56 12.12
CA SER A 281 12.32 -1.53 11.59
C SER A 281 10.94 -2.08 11.27
N VAL A 282 9.91 -1.46 11.84
CA VAL A 282 8.50 -1.74 11.52
C VAL A 282 8.24 -1.59 10.02
N SER A 283 8.81 -0.57 9.37
CA SER A 283 8.57 -0.32 7.95
C SER A 283 9.07 -1.47 7.09
N VAL A 284 10.22 -2.05 7.43
CA VAL A 284 10.82 -3.20 6.72
C VAL A 284 10.00 -4.47 6.95
N ARG A 285 9.65 -4.80 8.21
CA ARG A 285 8.81 -5.98 8.51
C ARG A 285 7.47 -5.93 7.80
N ARG A 286 6.81 -4.76 7.82
CA ARG A 286 5.54 -4.54 7.12
C ARG A 286 5.72 -4.67 5.61
N THR A 287 6.75 -4.06 5.01
CA THR A 287 7.02 -4.24 3.58
C THR A 287 7.27 -5.70 3.23
N ALA A 288 7.95 -6.48 4.08
CA ALA A 288 8.14 -7.92 3.86
C ALA A 288 6.80 -8.66 3.88
N GLY A 289 5.91 -8.29 4.81
CA GLY A 289 4.53 -8.78 4.84
C GLY A 289 3.75 -8.46 3.56
N ASP A 290 3.81 -7.20 3.10
CA ASP A 290 3.19 -6.76 1.83
C ASP A 290 3.72 -7.61 0.66
N THR A 291 5.03 -7.73 0.54
CA THR A 291 5.68 -8.47 -0.55
C THR A 291 5.31 -9.95 -0.56
N LEU A 292 5.26 -10.59 0.61
CA LEU A 292 4.84 -11.99 0.72
C LEU A 292 3.34 -12.17 0.40
N SER A 293 2.49 -11.21 0.77
CA SER A 293 1.10 -11.16 0.30
C SER A 293 0.98 -10.99 -1.20
N ASP A 294 1.84 -10.21 -1.84
CA ASP A 294 1.80 -10.04 -3.30
C ASP A 294 2.26 -11.31 -4.04
N LEU A 295 3.28 -12.01 -3.50
CA LEU A 295 3.75 -13.29 -4.03
C LEU A 295 2.75 -14.43 -3.81
N GLY A 296 2.07 -14.44 -2.67
CA GLY A 296 0.94 -15.35 -2.40
C GLY A 296 1.33 -16.83 -2.25
N ASP A 297 2.55 -17.12 -1.79
CA ASP A 297 3.07 -18.48 -1.72
C ASP A 297 2.85 -19.12 -0.33
N PRO A 298 2.24 -20.32 -0.23
CA PRO A 298 1.96 -20.99 1.05
C PRO A 298 3.18 -21.28 1.93
N ARG A 299 4.41 -21.26 1.39
CA ARG A 299 5.64 -21.38 2.20
C ARG A 299 5.75 -20.28 3.26
N ALA A 300 5.09 -19.15 3.06
CA ALA A 300 5.08 -18.05 4.02
C ALA A 300 4.06 -18.22 5.17
N THR A 301 3.21 -19.25 5.16
CA THR A 301 2.20 -19.50 6.23
C THR A 301 2.83 -19.57 7.61
N GLY A 302 3.90 -20.35 7.80
CA GLY A 302 4.61 -20.44 9.08
C GLY A 302 5.19 -19.09 9.56
N PRO A 303 6.03 -18.42 8.76
CA PRO A 303 6.54 -17.09 9.07
C PRO A 303 5.44 -16.03 9.35
N MET A 304 4.31 -16.10 8.66
CA MET A 304 3.18 -15.20 8.89
C MET A 304 2.42 -15.52 10.18
N CYS A 305 2.31 -16.81 10.56
CA CYS A 305 1.83 -17.19 11.88
C CYS A 305 2.71 -16.62 13.01
N GLU A 306 4.03 -16.55 12.84
CA GLU A 306 4.92 -15.85 13.77
C GLU A 306 4.65 -14.33 13.77
N ALA A 307 4.46 -13.73 12.60
CA ALA A 307 4.22 -12.28 12.46
C ALA A 307 2.88 -11.80 13.07
N LEU A 308 1.91 -12.69 13.31
CA LEU A 308 0.72 -12.39 14.12
C LEU A 308 1.06 -12.01 15.57
N GLN A 309 2.27 -12.28 16.06
CA GLN A 309 2.72 -11.92 17.40
C GLN A 309 3.54 -10.61 17.43
N ASP A 310 3.63 -9.91 16.30
CA ASP A 310 4.42 -8.67 16.21
C ASP A 310 3.89 -7.58 17.15
N ARG A 311 4.82 -6.81 17.72
CA ARG A 311 4.47 -5.68 18.59
C ARG A 311 3.69 -4.60 17.84
N ASN A 312 3.90 -4.48 16.54
CA ASN A 312 3.26 -3.49 15.69
C ASN A 312 1.99 -4.05 15.02
N LYS A 313 0.88 -3.33 15.17
CA LYS A 313 -0.43 -3.71 14.64
C LYS A 313 -0.50 -3.82 13.12
N LEU A 314 0.26 -3.01 12.38
CA LEU A 314 0.29 -3.09 10.91
C LEU A 314 0.91 -4.40 10.44
N VAL A 315 1.95 -4.88 11.12
CA VAL A 315 2.59 -6.16 10.81
C VAL A 315 1.64 -7.31 11.10
N ARG A 316 0.97 -7.30 12.26
CA ARG A 316 -0.06 -8.31 12.60
C ARG A 316 -1.22 -8.31 11.62
N TRP A 317 -1.70 -7.13 11.22
CA TRP A 317 -2.77 -6.99 10.24
C TRP A 317 -2.38 -7.59 8.87
N ARG A 318 -1.15 -7.33 8.41
CA ARG A 318 -0.64 -7.93 7.18
C ARG A 318 -0.50 -9.45 7.27
N ALA A 319 -0.03 -9.95 8.40
CA ALA A 319 0.02 -11.39 8.65
C ALA A 319 -1.38 -12.04 8.62
N ALA A 320 -2.36 -11.45 9.31
CA ALA A 320 -3.74 -11.92 9.30
C ALA A 320 -4.34 -11.94 7.88
N ARG A 321 -4.11 -10.87 7.11
CA ARG A 321 -4.55 -10.78 5.71
C ARG A 321 -3.90 -11.85 4.83
N PHE A 322 -2.59 -12.07 4.94
CA PHE A 322 -1.91 -13.14 4.21
C PHE A 322 -2.55 -14.51 4.52
N LEU A 323 -2.80 -14.79 5.80
CA LEU A 323 -3.38 -16.07 6.23
C LEU A 323 -4.84 -16.24 5.79
N TYR A 324 -5.58 -15.14 5.69
CA TYR A 324 -6.87 -15.14 5.00
C TYR A 324 -6.72 -15.52 3.52
N GLU A 325 -5.79 -14.91 2.78
CA GLU A 325 -5.65 -15.10 1.34
C GLU A 325 -5.05 -16.45 0.93
N VAL A 326 -4.12 -16.98 1.74
CA VAL A 326 -3.23 -18.11 1.38
C VAL A 326 -3.17 -19.21 2.45
N GLY A 327 -3.48 -18.89 3.70
CA GLY A 327 -3.30 -19.82 4.83
C GLY A 327 -4.11 -21.11 4.71
N ASP A 328 -3.71 -22.12 5.46
CA ASP A 328 -4.39 -23.42 5.54
C ASP A 328 -4.67 -23.80 7.01
N GLU A 329 -5.16 -25.02 7.24
CA GLU A 329 -5.48 -25.53 8.58
C GLU A 329 -4.31 -25.42 9.57
N SER A 330 -3.05 -25.42 9.09
CA SER A 330 -1.87 -25.27 9.96
C SER A 330 -1.78 -23.89 10.62
N ALA A 331 -2.47 -22.87 10.07
CA ALA A 331 -2.53 -21.53 10.63
C ALA A 331 -3.56 -21.35 11.75
N LEU A 332 -4.53 -22.26 11.88
CA LEU A 332 -5.63 -22.14 12.85
C LEU A 332 -5.16 -21.94 14.30
N PRO A 333 -4.13 -22.64 14.81
CA PRO A 333 -3.66 -22.39 16.17
C PRO A 333 -3.18 -20.96 16.41
N ALA A 334 -2.44 -20.38 15.46
CA ALA A 334 -1.92 -19.02 15.56
C ALA A 334 -3.03 -17.98 15.39
N LEU A 335 -3.95 -18.20 14.44
CA LEU A 335 -5.11 -17.34 14.25
C LEU A 335 -6.02 -17.33 15.48
N ARG A 336 -6.34 -18.48 16.06
CA ARG A 336 -7.15 -18.56 17.30
C ARG A 336 -6.47 -17.86 18.48
N ALA A 337 -5.14 -17.90 18.56
CA ALA A 337 -4.40 -17.15 19.58
C ALA A 337 -4.52 -15.63 19.39
N ALA A 338 -4.65 -15.15 18.15
CA ALA A 338 -4.79 -13.74 17.78
C ALA A 338 -6.25 -13.25 17.65
N GLN A 339 -7.25 -14.11 17.89
CA GLN A 339 -8.68 -13.80 17.61
C GLN A 339 -9.24 -12.63 18.43
N ASN A 340 -8.59 -12.30 19.55
CA ASN A 340 -8.95 -11.22 20.48
C ASN A 340 -7.88 -10.12 20.46
N ASP A 341 -7.25 -9.89 19.30
CA ASP A 341 -6.29 -8.79 19.14
C ASP A 341 -6.92 -7.47 19.61
N PRO A 342 -6.19 -6.62 20.35
CA PRO A 342 -6.72 -5.33 20.82
C PRO A 342 -7.09 -4.38 19.68
N GLU A 343 -6.52 -4.56 18.48
CA GLU A 343 -6.81 -3.75 17.33
C GLU A 343 -7.93 -4.41 16.52
N PHE A 344 -9.07 -3.70 16.41
CA PHE A 344 -10.29 -4.23 15.81
C PHE A 344 -10.04 -4.85 14.44
N GLU A 345 -9.36 -4.12 13.55
CA GLU A 345 -9.11 -4.59 12.20
C GLU A 345 -8.18 -5.80 12.15
N VAL A 346 -7.28 -5.99 13.12
CA VAL A 346 -6.49 -7.24 13.20
C VAL A 346 -7.41 -8.39 13.59
N SER A 347 -8.19 -8.23 14.66
CA SER A 347 -9.09 -9.28 15.15
C SER A 347 -10.14 -9.70 14.11
N LEU A 348 -10.68 -8.72 13.37
CA LEU A 348 -11.61 -8.95 12.27
C LEU A 348 -10.96 -9.80 11.16
N GLN A 349 -9.77 -9.42 10.69
CA GLN A 349 -9.07 -10.18 9.65
C GLN A 349 -8.75 -11.61 10.11
N VAL A 350 -8.32 -11.76 11.37
CA VAL A 350 -8.04 -13.06 11.96
C VAL A 350 -9.28 -13.95 11.96
N GLN A 351 -10.44 -13.41 12.35
CA GLN A 351 -11.69 -14.17 12.39
C GLN A 351 -12.15 -14.57 10.99
N MET A 352 -12.01 -13.69 10.01
CA MET A 352 -12.31 -13.99 8.62
C MET A 352 -11.40 -15.10 8.07
N ALA A 353 -10.12 -15.08 8.43
CA ALA A 353 -9.19 -16.16 8.09
C ALA A 353 -9.62 -17.49 8.71
N VAL A 354 -10.01 -17.49 10.00
CA VAL A 354 -10.51 -18.69 10.67
C VAL A 354 -11.76 -19.22 10.00
N GLU A 355 -12.77 -18.37 9.76
CA GLU A 355 -14.04 -18.74 9.15
C GLU A 355 -13.83 -19.35 7.76
N ARG A 356 -13.01 -18.71 6.91
CA ARG A 356 -12.67 -19.25 5.58
C ARG A 356 -11.99 -20.62 5.67
N ILE A 357 -11.02 -20.79 6.56
CA ILE A 357 -10.29 -22.05 6.68
C ILE A 357 -11.23 -23.15 7.20
N GLU A 358 -12.08 -22.86 8.18
CA GLU A 358 -13.01 -23.83 8.78
C GLU A 358 -14.18 -24.18 7.87
N SER A 359 -14.64 -23.26 7.02
CA SER A 359 -15.68 -23.54 6.02
C SER A 359 -15.19 -24.43 4.88
N GLY A 360 -13.88 -24.68 4.79
CA GLY A 360 -13.25 -25.41 3.70
C GLY A 360 -13.20 -24.60 2.40
N GLU A 361 -13.46 -23.29 2.47
CA GLU A 361 -13.31 -22.40 1.33
C GLU A 361 -11.83 -22.35 0.92
N ALA A 362 -11.57 -22.68 -0.35
CA ALA A 362 -10.22 -22.63 -0.89
C ALA A 362 -9.67 -21.19 -0.75
N ALA A 363 -8.40 -21.11 -0.38
CA ALA A 363 -7.64 -19.87 -0.41
C ALA A 363 -7.85 -19.18 -1.77
N SER A 364 -8.45 -18.00 -1.77
CA SER A 364 -8.77 -17.29 -3.02
C SER A 364 -7.50 -16.86 -3.76
N GLY A 365 -6.35 -16.87 -3.08
CA GLY A 365 -5.09 -16.32 -3.58
C GLY A 365 -5.09 -14.80 -3.50
N THR A 366 -3.99 -14.20 -3.91
CA THR A 366 -3.83 -12.74 -3.86
C THR A 366 -4.82 -12.06 -4.82
N VAL A 367 -5.17 -10.81 -4.58
CA VAL A 367 -6.08 -10.06 -5.49
C VAL A 367 -5.57 -10.07 -6.94
N TRP A 368 -4.25 -10.03 -7.12
CA TRP A 368 -3.63 -10.13 -8.44
C TRP A 368 -3.84 -11.52 -9.05
N GLN A 369 -3.61 -12.61 -8.30
CA GLN A 369 -3.87 -13.97 -8.78
C GLN A 369 -5.35 -14.18 -9.14
N GLN A 370 -6.27 -13.58 -8.38
CA GLN A 370 -7.70 -13.60 -8.68
C GLN A 370 -8.04 -12.84 -9.96
N MET A 371 -7.44 -11.65 -10.16
CA MET A 371 -7.59 -10.88 -11.39
C MET A 371 -7.04 -11.63 -12.62
N THR A 372 -5.86 -12.24 -12.52
CA THR A 372 -5.25 -13.02 -13.60
C THR A 372 -6.12 -14.22 -14.01
N ARG A 373 -6.59 -15.03 -13.03
CA ARG A 373 -7.50 -16.15 -13.31
C ARG A 373 -8.81 -15.70 -13.96
N ARG A 374 -9.34 -14.53 -13.56
CA ARG A 374 -10.57 -13.98 -14.13
C ARG A 374 -10.38 -13.58 -15.59
N ASN A 375 -9.23 -13.01 -15.94
CA ASN A 375 -8.90 -12.65 -17.32
C ASN A 375 -8.71 -13.89 -18.20
N GLU A 376 -8.02 -14.92 -17.70
CA GLU A 376 -7.82 -16.20 -18.40
C GLU A 376 -9.12 -16.99 -18.62
N GLN A 377 -10.13 -16.83 -17.76
CA GLN A 377 -11.45 -17.45 -17.92
C GLN A 377 -12.39 -16.65 -18.85
N SER A 378 -11.98 -15.45 -19.26
CA SER A 378 -12.77 -14.55 -20.13
C SER A 378 -12.30 -14.59 -21.60
N GLU A 379 -11.25 -15.35 -21.91
CA GLU A 379 -10.78 -15.72 -23.25
C GLU A 379 -11.29 -17.12 -23.63
#